data_AF-A0A542DM17-F1
#
_entry.id   AF-A0A542DM17-F1
#
_cell.length_a   1.000
_cell.length_b   1.000
_cell.length_c   1.000
_cell.angle_alpha   90.00
_cell.angle_beta   90.00
_cell.angle_gamma   90.00
#
_symmetry.space_group_name_H-M   'P 1'
#
loop_
_entity.id
_entity.type
_entity.pdbx_description
1 polymer ?
#
loop_
_entity_poly.entity_id
_entity_poly.type
_entity_poly.pdbx_seq_one_letter_code
_entity_poly.pdbx_strand_id
1 'polypeptide(L)' 'MAEPVFAGWRKSSYSDGAGEESDCVEVATAGPVVGVRDSKDPAGPPLAFTRGAWTRFLIVLR' A
#
# COMPACT_ATOMS: atom_id res chain seq x y z
N MET A 1 10.76 3.57 19.56
CA MET A 1 9.64 2.90 18.88
C MET A 1 10.17 2.55 17.50
N ALA A 2 10.37 1.27 17.18
CA ALA A 2 11.01 0.90 15.91
C ALA A 2 10.10 1.30 14.74
N GLU A 3 10.68 1.95 13.74
CA GLU A 3 9.95 2.31 12.52
C GLU A 3 9.60 1.02 11.74
N PRO A 4 8.36 0.90 11.24
CA PRO A 4 7.95 -0.28 10.48
C PRO A 4 8.75 -0.38 9.18
N VAL A 5 9.50 -1.47 9.01
CA VAL A 5 10.19 -1.78 7.76
C VAL A 5 9.23 -2.55 6.86
N PHE A 6 8.78 -1.91 5.78
CA PHE A 6 7.90 -2.53 4.80
C PHE A 6 8.71 -3.31 3.76
N ALA A 7 8.42 -4.61 3.65
CA ALA A 7 9.03 -5.50 2.66
C ALA A 7 7.95 -6.19 1.81
N GLY A 8 8.31 -6.55 0.57
CA GLY A 8 7.42 -7.30 -0.32
C GLY A 8 6.21 -6.50 -0.79
N TRP A 9 6.42 -5.27 -1.26
CA TRP A 9 5.40 -4.44 -1.91
C TRP A 9 4.72 -5.19 -3.05
N ARG A 10 3.38 -5.16 -3.06
CA ARG A 10 2.55 -5.82 -4.06
C ARG A 10 1.73 -4.77 -4.80
N LYS A 11 1.79 -4.82 -6.12
CA LYS A 11 0.91 -4.08 -7.03
C LYS A 11 -0.42 -4.81 -7.18
N SER A 12 -1.48 -4.06 -7.50
CA SER A 12 -2.77 -4.65 -7.87
C SER A 12 -2.65 -5.36 -9.23
N SER A 13 -3.33 -6.49 -9.40
CA SER A 13 -3.43 -7.15 -10.72
C SER A 13 -4.25 -6.34 -11.74
N TYR A 14 -4.96 -5.31 -11.27
CA TYR A 14 -5.65 -4.35 -12.14
C TYR A 14 -4.70 -3.24 -12.65
N SER A 15 -3.46 -3.20 -12.17
CA SER A 15 -2.44 -2.25 -12.61
C SER A 15 -1.75 -2.65 -13.93
N ASP A 16 -1.95 -3.87 -14.44
CA ASP A 16 -1.36 -4.38 -15.69
C ASP A 16 -2.12 -3.93 -16.96
N GLY A 17 -2.66 -2.71 -16.96
CA GLY A 17 -3.27 -2.07 -18.14
C GLY A 17 -2.22 -1.48 -19.08
N ALA A 18 -2.45 -1.57 -20.40
CA ALA A 18 -1.52 -1.08 -21.43
C ALA A 18 -1.40 0.46 -21.42
N GLY A 19 -0.25 0.98 -21.00
CA GLY A 19 0.12 2.41 -21.09
C GLY A 19 1.11 2.86 -20.01
N GLU A 20 1.68 4.07 -20.15
CA GLU A 20 2.53 4.72 -19.14
C GLU A 20 1.74 5.21 -17.91
N GLU A 21 0.42 4.98 -17.90
CA GLU A 21 -0.54 5.45 -16.91
C GLU A 21 -1.22 4.29 -16.16
N SER A 22 -0.46 3.24 -15.83
CA SER A 22 -0.94 2.20 -14.91
C SER A 22 -1.07 2.76 -13.48
N ASP A 23 -2.25 2.62 -12.86
CA ASP A 23 -2.49 3.00 -11.47
C ASP A 23 -1.57 2.22 -10.53
N CYS A 24 -0.93 2.71 -9.48
CA CYS A 24 -0.53 4.01 -8.90
C CYS A 24 -0.31 3.74 -7.39
N VAL A 25 -0.76 2.59 -6.85
CA VAL A 25 -0.63 2.23 -5.44
C VAL A 25 -0.08 0.81 -5.22
N GLU A 26 0.81 0.69 -4.24
CA GLU A 26 1.36 -0.58 -3.76
C GLU A 26 1.03 -0.78 -2.28
N VAL A 27 0.87 -2.03 -1.87
CA VAL A 27 0.59 -2.39 -0.47
C VAL A 27 1.64 -3.37 0.06
N ALA A 28 2.09 -3.15 1.29
CA ALA A 28 2.99 -4.06 2.01
C ALA A 28 2.55 -4.22 3.47
N THR A 29 2.98 -5.29 4.12
CA THR A 29 2.73 -5.53 5.54
C THR A 29 4.03 -5.50 6.33
N ALA A 30 4.05 -4.79 7.45
CA ALA A 30 5.15 -4.75 8.40
C ALA A 30 4.62 -5.02 9.81
N GLY A 31 4.62 -6.29 10.23
CA GLY A 31 4.05 -6.70 11.52
C GLY A 31 2.56 -6.32 11.67
N PRO A 32 2.17 -5.51 12.68
CA PRO A 32 0.80 -5.07 12.89
C PRO A 32 0.38 -3.86 12.01
N VAL A 33 1.24 -3.45 11.07
CA VAL A 33 1.04 -2.28 10.22
C VAL A 33 0.88 -2.70 8.75
N VAL A 34 -0.02 -2.03 8.05
CA VAL A 34 -0.19 -2.10 6.59
C VAL A 34 0.29 -0.77 6.00
N GLY A 35 1.24 -0.85 5.07
CA GLY A 35 1.77 0.29 4.33
C GLY A 35 1.07 0.40 2.98
N VAL A 36 0.70 1.62 2.59
CA VAL A 36 0.21 1.95 1.25
C VAL A 36 1.06 3.08 0.70
N ARG A 37 1.63 2.91 -0.48
CA ARG A 37 2.42 3.97 -1.13
C ARG A 37 2.02 4.15 -2.56
N ASP A 38 2.42 5.29 -3.11
CA ASP A 38 2.32 5.56 -4.53
C ASP A 38 3.40 4.78 -5.31
N SER A 39 3.02 4.14 -6.42
CA SER A 39 3.93 3.35 -7.27
C SER A 39 4.92 4.22 -8.06
N LYS A 40 4.55 5.48 -8.33
CA LYS A 40 5.32 6.46 -9.09
C LYS A 40 6.28 7.25 -8.18
N ASP A 41 5.99 7.29 -6.89
CA ASP A 41 6.90 7.78 -5.84
C ASP A 41 7.25 6.69 -4.81
N PRO A 42 8.05 5.67 -5.18
CA PRO A 42 8.42 4.58 -4.28
C PRO A 42 9.39 4.98 -3.16
N ALA A 43 10.04 6.14 -3.30
CA ALA A 43 10.96 6.71 -2.32
C ALA A 43 10.25 7.60 -1.28
N GLY A 44 9.05 8.08 -1.60
CA GLY A 44 8.19 8.82 -0.69
C GLY A 44 7.74 8.01 0.53
N PRO A 45 7.34 8.69 1.61
CA PRO A 45 6.87 8.04 2.82
C PRO A 45 5.53 7.32 2.58
N PRO A 46 5.39 6.04 2.95
CA PRO A 46 4.12 5.32 2.83
C PRO A 46 3.12 5.78 3.88
N LEU A 47 1.83 5.73 3.55
CA LEU A 47 0.75 5.76 4.53
C LEU A 47 0.78 4.48 5.36
N ALA A 48 0.79 4.61 6.68
CA ALA A 48 0.86 3.48 7.61
C ALA A 48 -0.44 3.34 8.40
N PHE A 49 -1.09 2.19 8.29
CA PHE A 49 -2.34 1.86 8.98
C PHE A 49 -2.11 0.74 9.98
N THR A 50 -2.76 0.79 11.14
CA THR A 50 -2.91 -0.43 11.94
C THR A 50 -3.77 -1.44 11.18
N ARG A 51 -3.58 -2.75 11.42
CA ARG A 51 -4.43 -3.79 10.81
C ARG A 51 -5.93 -3.53 11.00
N GLY A 52 -6.34 -3.08 12.18
CA GLY A 52 -7.74 -2.76 12.47
C GLY A 52 -8.26 -1.59 11.64
N ALA A 53 -7.49 -0.51 11.52
CA ALA A 53 -7.84 0.64 10.68
C ALA A 53 -7.93 0.25 9.20
N TRP A 54 -6.98 -0.56 8.72
CA TRP A 54 -6.99 -1.08 7.35
C TRP A 54 -8.25 -1.91 7.06
N THR A 55 -8.64 -2.83 7.96
CA THR A 55 -9.88 -3.60 7.79
C THR A 55 -11.11 -2.69 7.73
N ARG A 56 -11.20 -1.67 8.60
CA ARG A 56 -12.33 -0.72 8.56
C ARG A 56 -12.36 0.08 7.27
N PHE A 57 -11.21 0.55 6.80
CA PHE A 57 -11.07 1.26 5.53
C PHE A 57 -11.64 0.43 4.36
N LEU A 58 -11.25 -0.86 4.26
CA LEU A 58 -11.75 -1.75 3.21
C LEU A 58 -13.27 -2.01 3.28
N ILE A 59 -13.85 -2.07 4.49
CA ILE A 59 -15.29 -2.26 4.66
C ILE A 59 -16.09 -1.03 4.19
N VAL A 60 -15.56 0.17 4.41
CA VAL A 60 -16.22 1.43 4.04
C VAL A 60 -16.13 1.71 2.54
N LEU A 61 -15.06 1.27 1.87
CA LEU A 61 -14.82 1.51 0.44
C LEU A 61 -15.36 0.41 -0.50
N ARG A 62 -16.30 -0.40 -0.02
CA ARG A 62 -16.99 -1.40 -0.85
C ARG A 62 -18.05 -0.74 -1.75
#